data_AF-A0A161KJZ9-F1
#
_entry.id   AF-A0A161KJZ9-F1
#
_cell.length_a   1.000
_cell.length_b   1.000
_cell.length_c   1.000
_cell.angle_alpha   90.00
_cell.angle_beta   90.00
_cell.angle_gamma   90.00
#
_symmetry.space_group_name_H-M   'P 1'
#
loop_
_entity.id
_entity.type
_entity.pdbx_description
1 polymer ?
#
loop_
_entity_poly.entity_id
_entity_poly.type
_entity_poly.pdbx_seq_one_letter_code
_entity_poly.pdbx_strand_id
1 'polypeptide(L)' 'MKSNFYYQGHHMKVATRTKEYINSLNDFLSPQTARSPRAVGDALEFLVADRFEGFLGDWCSEYSRESARRAMADMAFTDV' A
#
# COMPACT_ATOMS: atom_id res chain seq x y z
N MET A 1 9.38 -21.90 -4.29
CA MET A 1 9.84 -21.21 -5.51
C MET A 1 9.90 -19.72 -5.22
N LYS A 2 11.01 -19.03 -5.51
CA LYS A 2 11.16 -17.59 -5.22
C LYS A 2 10.39 -16.78 -6.26
N SER A 3 9.48 -15.90 -5.84
CA SER A 3 8.62 -15.13 -6.76
C SER A 3 9.45 -14.17 -7.61
N ASN A 4 9.28 -14.23 -8.93
CA ASN A 4 10.00 -13.39 -9.89
C ASN A 4 9.71 -11.88 -9.70
N PHE A 5 8.59 -11.56 -9.05
CA PHE A 5 8.19 -10.20 -8.68
C PHE A 5 9.26 -9.45 -7.88
N TYR A 6 9.91 -10.13 -6.93
CA TYR A 6 10.89 -9.49 -6.04
C TYR A 6 12.29 -9.40 -6.66
N TYR A 7 12.69 -10.35 -7.51
CA TYR A 7 14.07 -10.46 -8.01
C TYR A 7 14.38 -9.58 -9.22
N GLN A 8 13.37 -9.25 -10.03
CA GLN A 8 13.55 -8.41 -11.22
C GLN A 8 13.20 -6.93 -10.97
N GLY A 9 13.08 -6.50 -9.70
CA GLY A 9 12.79 -5.12 -9.35
C GLY A 9 11.36 -4.65 -9.66
N HIS A 10 10.43 -5.57 -9.99
CA HIS A 10 9.02 -5.21 -10.25
C HIS A 10 8.35 -4.64 -9.00
N HIS A 11 8.68 -5.15 -7.81
CA HIS A 11 8.26 -4.57 -6.53
C HIS A 11 8.66 -3.09 -6.39
N MET A 12 9.82 -2.69 -6.93
CA MET A 12 10.28 -1.29 -6.90
C MET A 12 9.42 -0.41 -7.81
N LYS A 13 9.03 -0.91 -8.99
CA LYS A 13 8.10 -0.19 -9.89
C LYS A 13 6.74 0.01 -9.24
N VAL A 14 6.22 -1.01 -8.56
CA VAL A 14 4.96 -0.92 -7.79
C VAL A 14 5.09 0.11 -6.68
N ALA A 15 6.19 0.09 -5.92
CA ALA A 15 6.46 1.07 -4.87
C ALA A 15 6.54 2.51 -5.41
N THR A 16 7.24 2.73 -6.53
CA THR A 16 7.32 4.04 -7.19
C THR A 16 5.93 4.54 -7.59
N ARG A 17 5.13 3.73 -8.27
CA ARG A 17 3.76 4.11 -8.68
C ARG A 17 2.85 4.39 -7.49
N THR A 18 2.97 3.59 -6.43
CA THR A 18 2.19 3.78 -5.20
C THR A 18 2.54 5.12 -4.54
N LYS A 19 3.84 5.46 -4.49
CA LYS A 19 4.32 6.73 -3.96
C LYS A 19 3.86 7.92 -4.81
N GLU A 20 3.98 7.83 -6.14
CA GLU A 20 3.51 8.85 -7.07
C GLU A 20 2.01 9.11 -6.90
N TYR A 21 1.22 8.05 -6.76
CA TYR A 21 -0.21 8.15 -6.48
C TYR A 21 -0.49 8.88 -5.17
N ILE A 22 0.11 8.44 -4.05
CA ILE A 22 -0.10 9.08 -2.74
C ILE A 22 0.26 10.57 -2.81
N ASN A 23 1.40 10.91 -3.42
CA ASN A 23 1.84 12.30 -3.55
C ASN A 23 0.97 13.16 -4.48
N SER A 24 0.17 12.54 -5.36
CA SER A 24 -0.77 13.26 -6.22
C SER A 24 -2.07 13.65 -5.50
N LEU A 25 -2.37 13.02 -4.35
CA LEU A 25 -3.57 13.29 -3.58
C LEU A 25 -3.38 14.54 -2.71
N ASN A 26 -4.28 15.50 -2.88
CA ASN A 26 -4.35 16.67 -1.99
C ASN A 26 -5.34 16.41 -0.85
N ASP A 27 -5.08 16.98 0.32
CA ASP A 27 -6.01 17.10 1.44
C ASP A 27 -6.67 15.80 1.95
N PHE A 28 -6.00 14.65 1.81
CA PHE A 28 -6.54 13.37 2.28
C PHE A 28 -6.51 13.18 3.82
N LEU A 29 -5.93 14.14 4.54
CA LEU A 29 -5.92 14.20 6.00
C LEU A 29 -6.23 15.62 6.47
N SER A 30 -7.04 15.73 7.51
CA SER A 30 -7.24 17.01 8.20
C SER A 30 -6.00 17.40 9.03
N PRO A 31 -5.76 18.69 9.29
CA PRO A 31 -4.67 19.13 10.16
C PRO A 31 -4.72 18.51 11.57
N GLN A 32 -5.92 18.19 12.05
CA GLN A 32 -6.17 17.61 13.37
C GLN A 32 -5.75 16.13 13.41
N THR A 33 -5.93 15.40 12.31
CA THR A 33 -5.63 13.97 12.21
C THR A 33 -4.24 13.69 11.64
N ALA A 34 -3.60 14.66 10.98
CA ALA A 34 -2.29 14.51 10.35
C ALA A 34 -1.16 14.15 11.33
N ARG A 35 -1.31 14.48 12.62
CA ARG A 35 -0.33 14.15 13.68
C ARG A 35 -0.54 12.77 14.31
N SER A 36 -1.60 12.05 13.94
CA SER A 36 -1.86 10.70 14.45
C SER A 36 -1.31 9.65 13.47
N PRO A 37 -0.23 8.91 13.82
CA PRO A 37 0.31 7.87 12.95
C PRO A 37 -0.73 6.82 12.56
N ARG A 38 -1.67 6.53 13.47
CA ARG A 38 -2.77 5.60 13.20
C ARG A 38 -3.75 6.16 12.16
N ALA A 39 -4.17 7.42 12.31
CA ALA A 39 -5.08 8.03 11.34
C ALA A 39 -4.43 8.18 9.96
N VAL A 40 -3.13 8.49 9.93
CA VAL A 40 -2.34 8.50 8.68
C VAL A 40 -2.29 7.11 8.06
N GLY A 41 -2.00 6.08 8.87
CA GLY A 41 -1.97 4.68 8.42
C GLY A 41 -3.31 4.22 7.84
N ASP A 42 -4.41 4.46 8.56
CA ASP A 42 -5.76 4.10 8.13
C ASP A 42 -6.14 4.78 6.80
N ALA A 43 -5.79 6.08 6.65
CA ALA A 43 -6.05 6.82 5.42
C ALA A 43 -5.24 6.27 4.24
N LEU A 44 -3.94 6.01 4.44
CA LEU A 44 -3.08 5.43 3.40
C LEU A 44 -3.55 4.01 3.02
N GLU A 45 -3.91 3.17 4.01
CA GLU A 45 -4.45 1.84 3.78
C GLU A 45 -5.68 1.92 2.87
N PHE A 46 -6.64 2.77 3.21
CA PHE A 46 -7.86 2.93 2.44
C PHE A 46 -7.58 3.39 1.00
N LEU A 47 -6.73 4.41 0.82
CA LEU A 47 -6.41 4.99 -0.48
C LEU A 47 -5.64 4.02 -1.38
N VAL A 48 -4.67 3.31 -0.81
CA VAL A 48 -3.83 2.36 -1.56
C VAL A 48 -4.63 1.11 -1.88
N ALA A 49 -5.35 0.54 -0.92
CA ALA A 49 -6.12 -0.70 -1.13
C ALA A 49 -7.24 -0.56 -2.18
N ASP A 50 -7.67 0.67 -2.47
CA ASP A 50 -8.62 0.93 -3.55
C ASP A 50 -7.99 0.84 -4.96
N ARG A 51 -6.68 1.08 -5.08
CA ARG A 51 -5.98 1.17 -6.38
C ARG A 51 -4.87 0.13 -6.56
N PHE A 52 -4.53 -0.62 -5.52
CA PHE A 52 -3.33 -1.46 -5.48
C PHE A 52 -3.34 -2.58 -6.53
N GLU A 53 -4.50 -3.17 -6.82
CA GLU A 53 -4.66 -4.14 -7.91
C GLU A 53 -4.15 -3.60 -9.25
N GLY A 54 -4.49 -2.35 -9.57
CA GLY A 54 -4.01 -1.67 -10.78
C GLY A 54 -2.50 -1.39 -10.76
N PHE A 55 -1.88 -1.25 -9.59
CA PHE A 55 -0.42 -1.12 -9.49
C PHE A 55 0.29 -2.46 -9.69
N LEU A 56 -0.30 -3.54 -9.20
CA LEU A 56 0.21 -4.90 -9.38
C LEU A 56 0.05 -5.41 -10.82
N GLY A 57 -1.06 -5.08 -11.48
CA GLY A 57 -1.35 -5.53 -12.85
C GLY A 57 -1.24 -7.06 -12.98
N ASP A 58 -0.57 -7.53 -14.04
CA ASP A 58 -0.42 -8.96 -14.33
C ASP A 58 0.36 -9.76 -13.25
N TRP A 59 0.97 -9.07 -12.28
CA TRP A 59 1.63 -9.71 -11.13
C TRP A 59 0.66 -10.19 -10.05
N CYS A 60 -0.63 -9.86 -10.16
CA CYS A 60 -1.69 -10.30 -9.27
C CYS A 60 -2.78 -11.03 -10.05
N SER A 61 -2.92 -12.34 -9.79
CA SER A 61 -3.97 -13.15 -10.42
C SER A 61 -5.32 -13.02 -9.71
N GLU A 62 -5.30 -12.84 -8.39
CA GLU A 62 -6.49 -12.65 -7.56
C GLU A 62 -6.19 -11.59 -6.51
N TYR A 63 -6.89 -10.45 -6.59
CA TYR A 63 -6.79 -9.39 -5.59
C TYR A 63 -7.98 -9.46 -4.62
N SER A 64 -7.70 -9.50 -3.32
CA SER A 64 -8.71 -9.33 -2.28
C SER A 64 -8.27 -8.23 -1.34
N ARG A 65 -9.15 -7.23 -1.18
CA ARG A 65 -8.94 -6.10 -0.25
C ARG A 65 -8.82 -6.59 1.20
N GLU A 66 -9.59 -7.60 1.58
CA GLU A 66 -9.48 -8.21 2.93
C GLU A 66 -8.13 -8.90 3.14
N SER A 67 -7.63 -9.60 2.11
CA SER A 67 -6.31 -10.23 2.14
C SER A 67 -5.18 -9.18 2.17
N ALA A 68 -5.31 -8.10 1.40
CA ALA A 68 -4.35 -6.99 1.38
C ALA A 68 -4.31 -6.26 2.73
N ARG A 69 -5.47 -6.01 3.35
CA ARG A 69 -5.57 -5.43 4.69
C ARG A 69 -4.91 -6.32 5.76
N ARG A 70 -5.15 -7.63 5.71
CA ARG A 70 -4.45 -8.58 6.62
C ARG A 70 -2.94 -8.58 6.40
N ALA A 71 -2.48 -8.59 5.15
CA ALA A 71 -1.04 -8.53 4.85
C ALA A 71 -0.40 -7.21 5.32
N MET A 72 -1.11 -6.09 5.24
CA MET A 72 -0.65 -4.80 5.78
C MET A 72 -0.68 -4.76 7.31
N ALA A 73 -1.67 -5.41 7.94
CA ALA A 73 -1.71 -5.61 9.38
C ALA A 73 -0.56 -6.53 9.85
N ASP A 74 -0.19 -7.54 9.08
CA ASP A 74 0.97 -8.40 9.36
C ASP A 74 2.31 -7.67 9.13
N MET A 75 2.35 -6.69 8.23
CA MET A 75 3.49 -5.75 8.11
C MET A 75 3.54 -4.73 9.27
N ALA A 76 2.40 -4.47 9.92
CA ALA A 76 2.32 -3.64 11.10
C ALA A 76 2.84 -4.43 12.32
N PHE A 77 4.16 -4.38 12.46
CA PHE A 77 4.96 -4.61 13.67
C PHE A 77 5.50 -6.03 13.94
N THR A 78 6.83 -6.08 14.09
CA THR A 78 7.45 -6.74 15.24
C THR A 78 8.04 -5.62 16.11
N ASP A 79 7.72 -5.67 17.39
CA ASP A 79 8.20 -4.79 18.46
C ASP A 79 9.72 -4.96 18.71
N VAL A 80 10.40 -3.84 18.99
CA VAL A 80 11.64 -3.71 19.80
C VAL A 80 11.63 -2.36 20.52
#